data_AF-A0A6A7A2K8-F1
#
_entry.id   AF-A0A6A7A2K8-F1
#
_cell.length_a   1.000
_cell.length_b   1.000
_cell.length_c   1.000
_cell.angle_alpha   90.00
_cell.angle_beta   90.00
_cell.angle_gamma   90.00
#
_symmetry.space_group_name_H-M   'P 1'
#
loop_
_entity.id
_entity.type
_entity.pdbx_description
1 polymer ?
#
loop_
_entity_poly.entity_id
_entity_poly.type
_entity_poly.pdbx_seq_one_letter_code
_entity_poly.pdbx_strand_id
1 'polypeptide(L)'
;MAMAAALLSLQTNASSVIQERQGKQGAQIAIEIIKIFGDIFKFAGFAFPEEVDAWDWGANPNMCDIYMETTDGLNCYASVRCNDGLREYNAGKSTWSACYQGGRQFFNDPRIGDFSIQFSGKDGIDGQGLTSPLLQVKDVGNWKEIPVSDLAAKMAEDDECRDHLGTTCDDGPYVCMWLGGPYEREKGRTRKWRCGVPKTGMNFPGFDSDGPTNSRGYRPGWCGVHVTQYQKPDPSKDQYTLEARVVDANQNEIGSSGGKKGSKLVFNSKLWLPFVINSRAVDADPLDFEYDNVRWNSNDSKDHHCSVGNYDHGKREIDCGFTCK
;
A
#
# COMPACT_ATOMS: atom_id res chain seq x y z
N MET A 1 39.71 -10.17 -64.63
CA MET A 1 39.64 -8.81 -64.08
C MET A 1 38.50 -8.77 -63.09
N ALA A 2 38.83 -8.68 -61.81
CA ALA A 2 37.89 -8.74 -60.71
C ALA A 2 37.34 -7.35 -60.37
N MET A 3 36.05 -7.26 -60.05
CA MET A 3 35.49 -6.15 -59.28
C MET A 3 34.83 -6.76 -58.03
N ALA A 4 35.40 -6.44 -56.88
CA ALA A 4 34.87 -6.75 -55.57
C ALA A 4 33.99 -5.59 -55.10
N ALA A 5 32.78 -5.89 -54.65
CA ALA A 5 31.91 -4.95 -53.95
C ALA A 5 31.95 -5.26 -52.45
N ALA A 6 32.45 -4.33 -51.66
CA ALA A 6 32.42 -4.37 -50.20
C ALA A 6 31.14 -3.68 -49.71
N LEU A 7 30.23 -4.45 -49.12
CA LEU A 7 29.13 -3.93 -48.30
C LEU A 7 29.60 -3.94 -46.84
N LEU A 8 29.91 -2.75 -46.30
CA LEU A 8 30.08 -2.55 -44.86
C LEU A 8 28.70 -2.43 -44.20
N SER A 9 28.43 -3.34 -43.26
CA SER A 9 27.28 -3.33 -42.37
C SER A 9 27.44 -2.26 -41.28
N LEU A 10 26.61 -1.22 -41.32
CA LEU A 10 26.36 -0.31 -40.20
C LEU A 10 25.28 -0.93 -39.29
N GLN A 11 25.71 -1.66 -38.26
CA GLN A 11 24.83 -2.05 -37.14
C GLN A 11 25.59 -1.92 -35.84
N THR A 12 25.57 -0.75 -35.20
CA THR A 12 25.84 -0.59 -33.77
C THR A 12 25.34 0.78 -33.31
N ASN A 13 24.60 0.80 -32.19
CA ASN A 13 24.36 1.93 -31.25
C ASN A 13 22.89 2.29 -30.92
N ALA A 14 21.89 1.62 -31.49
CA ALA A 14 20.49 1.88 -31.08
C ALA A 14 20.12 1.25 -29.73
N SER A 15 20.74 0.12 -29.36
CA SER A 15 20.34 -0.65 -28.16
C SER A 15 20.81 -0.05 -26.83
N SER A 16 22.00 0.56 -26.76
CA SER A 16 22.54 1.10 -25.51
C SER A 16 21.81 2.37 -25.05
N VAL A 17 21.39 3.22 -25.99
CA VAL A 17 20.68 4.48 -25.69
C VAL A 17 19.25 4.22 -25.18
N ILE A 18 18.61 3.14 -25.61
CA ILE A 18 17.26 2.75 -25.14
C ILE A 18 17.34 2.19 -23.71
N GLN A 19 18.34 1.35 -23.41
CA GLN A 19 18.56 0.82 -22.06
C GLN A 19 18.85 1.93 -21.03
N GLU A 20 19.67 2.92 -21.40
CA GLU A 20 20.02 4.02 -20.48
C GLU A 20 18.83 4.96 -20.20
N ARG A 21 17.95 5.18 -21.19
CA ARG A 21 16.71 5.97 -20.99
C ARG A 21 15.67 5.24 -20.15
N GLN A 22 15.51 3.93 -20.33
CA GLN A 22 14.61 3.11 -19.51
C GLN A 22 15.07 3.06 -18.04
N GLY A 23 16.37 2.93 -17.79
CA GLY A 23 16.92 2.96 -16.42
C GLY A 23 16.70 4.30 -15.71
N LYS A 24 16.84 5.44 -16.42
CA LYS A 24 16.59 6.77 -15.83
C LYS A 24 15.11 7.02 -15.52
N GLN A 25 14.19 6.52 -16.35
CA GLN A 25 12.75 6.63 -16.09
C GLN A 25 12.31 5.75 -14.90
N GLY A 26 12.81 4.51 -14.81
CA GLY A 26 12.51 3.59 -13.70
C GLY A 26 12.97 4.13 -12.35
N ALA A 27 14.19 4.66 -12.28
CA ALA A 27 14.74 5.26 -11.06
C ALA A 27 13.89 6.45 -10.55
N GLN A 28 13.39 7.30 -11.44
CA GLN A 28 12.58 8.46 -11.06
C GLN A 28 11.18 8.04 -10.57
N ILE A 29 10.53 7.08 -11.24
CA ILE A 29 9.27 6.48 -10.77
C ILE A 29 9.46 5.82 -9.41
N ALA A 30 10.56 5.12 -9.20
CA ALA A 30 10.89 4.52 -7.91
C ALA A 30 11.05 5.58 -6.80
N ILE A 31 11.61 6.77 -7.10
CA ILE A 31 11.69 7.86 -6.10
C ILE A 31 10.29 8.36 -5.75
N GLU A 32 9.42 8.55 -6.74
CA GLU A 32 8.05 9.00 -6.50
C GLU A 32 7.26 8.00 -5.66
N ILE A 33 7.38 6.70 -5.94
CA ILE A 33 6.72 5.66 -5.15
C ILE A 33 7.24 5.66 -3.70
N ILE A 34 8.56 5.73 -3.48
CA ILE A 34 9.13 5.80 -2.12
C ILE A 34 8.63 7.04 -1.38
N LYS A 35 8.58 8.20 -2.04
CA LYS A 35 8.03 9.43 -1.44
C LYS A 35 6.56 9.28 -1.04
N ILE A 36 5.75 8.70 -1.94
CA ILE A 36 4.34 8.43 -1.69
C ILE A 36 4.18 7.57 -0.43
N PHE A 37 4.87 6.44 -0.37
CA PHE A 37 4.81 5.60 0.83
C PHE A 37 5.40 6.35 2.04
N GLY A 38 6.46 7.14 1.89
CA GLY A 38 7.08 7.88 3.01
C GLY A 38 6.17 8.91 3.63
N ASP A 39 5.41 9.62 2.82
CA ASP A 39 4.39 10.54 3.31
C ASP A 39 3.23 9.79 3.98
N ILE A 40 2.87 8.59 3.49
CA ILE A 40 1.87 7.71 4.07
C ILE A 40 2.29 7.25 5.48
N PHE A 41 3.46 6.61 5.62
CA PHE A 41 3.88 6.05 6.90
C PHE A 41 4.18 7.13 7.94
N LYS A 42 4.55 8.34 7.53
CA LYS A 42 4.70 9.51 8.43
C LYS A 42 3.36 10.07 8.92
N PHE A 43 2.31 10.07 8.10
CA PHE A 43 0.98 10.54 8.49
C PHE A 43 0.15 9.46 9.20
N ALA A 44 0.42 8.19 8.94
CA ALA A 44 -0.40 7.06 9.36
C ALA A 44 0.07 6.39 10.66
N GLY A 45 0.65 7.15 11.60
CA GLY A 45 1.06 6.70 12.95
C GLY A 45 -0.07 6.10 13.82
N PHE A 46 -1.25 5.86 13.27
CA PHE A 46 -2.41 5.23 13.90
C PHE A 46 -2.89 3.94 13.21
N ALA A 47 -2.45 3.62 11.98
CA ALA A 47 -2.96 2.48 11.20
C ALA A 47 -1.89 1.46 10.77
N PHE A 48 -0.62 1.79 10.95
CA PHE A 48 0.50 0.93 10.62
C PHE A 48 1.52 0.99 11.77
N PRO A 49 2.09 -0.14 12.23
CA PRO A 49 3.23 -0.08 13.14
C PRO A 49 4.36 0.74 12.49
N GLU A 50 5.24 1.31 13.31
CA GLU A 50 6.46 2.05 12.92
C GLU A 50 7.40 1.27 11.97
N GLU A 51 7.07 0.04 11.60
CA GLU A 51 7.87 -0.78 10.70
C GLU A 51 7.71 -0.33 9.25
N VAL A 52 8.83 0.17 8.73
CA VAL A 52 9.12 0.73 7.40
C VAL A 52 8.83 -0.24 6.24
N ASP A 53 8.54 -1.49 6.57
CA ASP A 53 8.54 -2.63 5.67
C ASP A 53 7.12 -2.96 5.19
N ALA A 54 6.67 -2.27 4.14
CA ALA A 54 5.31 -2.36 3.61
C ALA A 54 4.91 -3.78 3.12
N TRP A 55 5.87 -4.66 2.88
CA TRP A 55 5.67 -6.07 2.52
C TRP A 55 5.41 -6.99 3.72
N ASP A 56 5.72 -6.57 4.96
CA ASP A 56 5.40 -7.36 6.14
C ASP A 56 3.91 -7.24 6.44
N TRP A 57 3.13 -8.15 5.85
CA TRP A 57 1.68 -8.25 6.08
C TRP A 57 1.32 -8.65 7.52
N GLY A 58 2.26 -9.22 8.28
CA GLY A 58 2.07 -9.56 9.69
C GLY A 58 2.05 -8.31 10.55
N ALA A 59 2.98 -7.39 10.29
CA ALA A 59 3.00 -6.06 10.87
C ALA A 59 1.91 -5.15 10.26
N ASN A 60 1.66 -5.27 8.95
CA ASN A 60 0.77 -4.41 8.19
C ASN A 60 -0.45 -5.21 7.65
N PRO A 61 -1.51 -5.44 8.46
CA PRO A 61 -2.65 -6.29 8.07
C PRO A 61 -3.45 -5.76 6.87
N ASN A 62 -3.21 -4.52 6.50
CA ASN A 62 -3.81 -3.76 5.40
C ASN A 62 -3.06 -3.92 4.06
N MET A 63 -1.90 -4.59 4.10
CA MET A 63 -1.05 -4.88 2.96
C MET A 63 -1.10 -6.37 2.61
N CYS A 64 -0.66 -6.69 1.40
CA CYS A 64 -0.41 -8.03 0.92
C CYS A 64 0.99 -8.11 0.29
N ASP A 65 1.67 -9.23 0.47
CA ASP A 65 2.95 -9.56 -0.16
C ASP A 65 2.70 -10.22 -1.53
N ILE A 66 3.12 -9.55 -2.61
CA ILE A 66 3.25 -10.16 -3.93
C ILE A 66 4.67 -10.69 -4.08
N TYR A 67 4.79 -12.01 -4.04
CA TYR A 67 6.01 -12.72 -4.38
C TYR A 67 6.09 -12.97 -5.88
N MET A 68 7.26 -12.75 -6.47
CA MET A 68 7.58 -12.99 -7.87
C MET A 68 8.86 -13.79 -7.98
N GLU A 69 8.89 -14.77 -8.86
CA GLU A 69 10.08 -15.59 -9.09
C GLU A 69 10.26 -15.93 -10.56
N THR A 70 11.52 -15.96 -11.00
CA THR A 70 11.94 -16.61 -12.24
C THR A 70 12.99 -17.66 -11.94
N THR A 71 12.96 -18.79 -12.65
CA THR A 71 14.00 -19.82 -12.61
C THR A 71 14.47 -20.14 -14.02
N ASP A 72 15.78 -20.19 -14.23
CA ASP A 72 16.41 -20.46 -15.53
C ASP A 72 15.98 -19.50 -16.65
N GLY A 73 15.49 -18.32 -16.29
CA GLY A 73 15.00 -17.31 -17.23
C GLY A 73 13.72 -17.68 -18.00
N LEU A 74 13.06 -18.82 -17.71
CA LEU A 74 11.88 -19.28 -18.45
C LEU A 74 10.78 -19.91 -17.57
N ASN A 75 11.01 -20.04 -16.26
CA ASN A 75 10.02 -20.61 -15.33
C ASN A 75 9.56 -19.53 -14.34
N CYS A 76 8.45 -18.86 -14.65
CA CYS A 76 7.92 -17.76 -13.85
C CYS A 76 6.89 -18.25 -12.83
N TYR A 77 6.86 -17.64 -11.66
CA TYR A 77 5.91 -17.93 -10.59
C TYR A 77 5.52 -16.64 -9.87
N ALA A 78 4.28 -16.58 -9.40
CA ALA A 78 3.84 -15.50 -8.53
C ALA A 78 2.94 -16.05 -7.42
N SER A 79 2.89 -15.35 -6.29
CA SER A 79 1.89 -15.61 -5.26
C SER A 79 1.55 -14.35 -4.51
N VAL A 80 0.32 -14.29 -4.00
CA VAL A 80 -0.16 -13.20 -3.16
C VAL A 80 -0.43 -13.77 -1.77
N ARG A 81 0.22 -13.21 -0.75
CA ARG A 81 0.00 -13.54 0.66
C ARG A 81 -0.58 -12.34 1.39
N CYS A 82 -1.71 -12.55 2.06
CA CYS A 82 -2.31 -11.57 2.95
C CYS A 82 -2.59 -12.26 4.30
N ASN A 83 -3.21 -11.55 5.23
CA ASN A 83 -3.62 -12.09 6.54
C ASN A 83 -4.58 -13.30 6.48
N ASP A 84 -5.30 -13.49 5.37
CA ASP A 84 -6.22 -14.60 5.15
C ASP A 84 -5.58 -15.81 4.43
N GLY A 85 -4.29 -15.73 4.09
CA GLY A 85 -3.51 -16.86 3.58
C GLY A 85 -2.74 -16.59 2.29
N LEU A 86 -2.19 -17.67 1.72
CA LEU A 86 -1.40 -17.68 0.50
C LEU A 86 -2.25 -18.13 -0.69
N ARG A 87 -2.15 -17.39 -1.80
CA ARG A 87 -2.69 -17.80 -3.10
C ARG A 87 -1.57 -17.85 -4.12
N GLU A 88 -1.42 -19.01 -4.75
CA GLU A 88 -0.36 -19.25 -5.74
C GLU A 88 -0.90 -19.06 -7.16
N TYR A 89 -0.06 -18.51 -8.03
CA TYR A 89 -0.31 -18.30 -9.45
C TYR A 89 0.79 -18.99 -10.25
N ASN A 90 0.37 -19.85 -11.19
CA ASN A 90 1.27 -20.77 -11.87
C ASN A 90 2.03 -21.72 -10.92
N ALA A 91 1.31 -22.35 -9.99
CA ALA A 91 1.85 -23.42 -9.16
C ALA A 91 2.47 -24.51 -10.05
N GLY A 92 3.75 -24.82 -9.85
CA GLY A 92 4.50 -25.76 -10.71
C GLY A 92 5.24 -25.12 -11.90
N LYS A 93 5.14 -23.80 -12.08
CA LYS A 93 5.93 -22.99 -13.02
C LYS A 93 5.76 -23.31 -14.52
N SER A 94 4.71 -24.03 -14.92
CA SER A 94 4.55 -24.55 -16.29
C SER A 94 3.48 -23.87 -17.15
N THR A 95 2.58 -23.08 -16.56
CA THR A 95 1.38 -22.53 -17.24
C THR A 95 1.46 -21.04 -17.58
N TRP A 96 2.54 -20.34 -17.18
CA TRP A 96 2.73 -18.92 -17.49
C TRP A 96 3.29 -18.76 -18.90
N SER A 97 2.40 -18.66 -19.89
CA SER A 97 2.76 -18.54 -21.31
C SER A 97 3.51 -17.25 -21.66
N ALA A 98 3.30 -16.18 -20.90
CA ALA A 98 4.00 -14.91 -21.03
C ALA A 98 5.35 -14.83 -20.28
N CYS A 99 5.97 -15.97 -19.93
CA CYS A 99 7.25 -16.00 -19.22
C CYS A 99 8.45 -15.80 -20.18
N TYR A 100 8.55 -14.61 -20.74
CA TYR A 100 9.64 -14.19 -21.61
C TYR A 100 9.81 -12.67 -21.51
N GLN A 101 10.92 -12.14 -22.02
CA GLN A 101 11.19 -10.71 -21.94
C GLN A 101 10.11 -9.90 -22.68
N GLY A 102 9.48 -8.96 -21.98
CA GLY A 102 8.38 -8.16 -22.48
C GLY A 102 7.00 -8.85 -22.42
N GLY A 103 6.94 -10.14 -22.08
CA GLY A 103 5.70 -10.86 -21.86
C GLY A 103 5.01 -10.37 -20.60
N ARG A 104 3.74 -9.99 -20.72
CA ARG A 104 2.90 -9.56 -19.61
C ARG A 104 1.83 -10.60 -19.32
N GLN A 105 1.76 -11.03 -18.07
CA GLN A 105 0.69 -11.91 -17.59
C GLN A 105 -0.24 -11.14 -16.68
N PHE A 106 -1.54 -11.32 -16.92
CA PHE A 106 -2.60 -10.79 -16.07
C PHE A 106 -3.09 -11.87 -15.12
N PHE A 107 -3.44 -11.44 -13.93
CA PHE A 107 -3.94 -12.24 -12.83
C PHE A 107 -5.10 -11.51 -12.18
N ASN A 108 -5.87 -12.24 -11.38
CA ASN A 108 -6.91 -11.68 -10.54
C ASN A 108 -6.78 -12.29 -9.13
N ASP A 109 -6.69 -11.42 -8.13
CA ASP A 109 -6.76 -11.78 -6.73
C ASP A 109 -7.92 -11.00 -6.09
N PRO A 110 -8.85 -11.66 -5.37
CA PRO A 110 -10.00 -10.98 -4.77
C PRO A 110 -9.61 -9.94 -3.70
N ARG A 111 -8.38 -9.96 -3.19
CA ARG A 111 -7.92 -9.11 -2.09
C ARG A 111 -7.23 -7.83 -2.58
N ILE A 112 -6.62 -7.86 -3.76
CA ILE A 112 -5.86 -6.74 -4.35
C ILE A 112 -6.35 -6.35 -5.76
N GLY A 113 -7.35 -7.05 -6.29
CA GLY A 113 -7.94 -6.80 -7.60
C GLY A 113 -7.19 -7.46 -8.76
N ASP A 114 -7.38 -6.90 -9.96
CA ASP A 114 -6.64 -7.31 -11.16
C ASP A 114 -5.20 -6.81 -11.04
N PHE A 115 -4.23 -7.65 -11.39
CA PHE A 115 -2.83 -7.24 -11.43
C PHE A 115 -2.10 -7.90 -12.60
N SER A 116 -0.94 -7.36 -12.95
CA SER A 116 -0.09 -7.91 -13.99
C SER A 116 1.37 -7.86 -13.63
N ILE A 117 2.12 -8.85 -14.12
CA ILE A 117 3.56 -8.91 -14.00
C ILE A 117 4.14 -9.03 -15.40
N GLN A 118 5.10 -8.15 -15.71
CA GLN A 118 5.88 -8.18 -16.92
C GLN A 118 7.36 -8.15 -16.58
N PHE A 119 8.16 -9.05 -17.12
CA PHE A 119 9.60 -8.96 -16.97
C PHE A 119 10.18 -8.17 -18.15
N SER A 120 10.62 -6.94 -17.90
CA SER A 120 11.07 -6.04 -18.97
C SER A 120 12.54 -6.27 -19.37
N GLY A 121 13.34 -6.81 -18.45
CA GLY A 121 14.78 -6.93 -18.57
C GLY A 121 15.27 -8.36 -18.78
N LYS A 122 16.51 -8.44 -19.23
CA LYS A 122 17.32 -9.65 -19.20
C LYS A 122 18.72 -9.27 -18.70
N ASP A 123 19.29 -10.11 -17.85
CA ASP A 123 20.66 -9.95 -17.33
C ASP A 123 20.89 -8.57 -16.68
N GLY A 124 19.96 -8.15 -15.81
CA GLY A 124 19.95 -6.84 -15.15
C GLY A 124 20.71 -6.77 -13.81
N ILE A 125 20.43 -5.73 -13.03
CA ILE A 125 20.97 -5.53 -11.67
C ILE A 125 20.65 -6.71 -10.73
N ASP A 126 19.57 -7.43 -11.03
CA ASP A 126 19.15 -8.61 -10.27
C ASP A 126 19.94 -9.88 -10.62
N GLY A 127 20.87 -9.83 -11.58
CA GLY A 127 21.66 -10.97 -12.05
C GLY A 127 21.24 -11.50 -13.43
N GLN A 128 21.77 -12.67 -13.81
CA GLN A 128 21.50 -13.27 -15.14
C GLN A 128 20.09 -13.85 -15.27
N GLY A 129 19.54 -13.90 -16.48
CA GLY A 129 18.23 -14.46 -16.78
C GLY A 129 17.15 -13.39 -16.98
N LEU A 130 15.88 -13.77 -16.76
CA LEU A 130 14.73 -12.88 -16.89
C LEU A 130 14.58 -12.03 -15.61
N THR A 131 14.68 -10.71 -15.75
CA THR A 131 14.81 -9.75 -14.63
C THR A 131 13.90 -8.54 -14.79
N SER A 132 14.02 -7.56 -13.87
CA SER A 132 13.32 -6.28 -13.95
C SER A 132 11.80 -6.44 -14.05
N PRO A 133 11.15 -7.03 -13.02
CA PRO A 133 9.71 -7.13 -12.99
C PRO A 133 9.10 -5.72 -12.95
N LEU A 134 8.09 -5.53 -13.79
CA LEU A 134 7.15 -4.42 -13.74
C LEU A 134 5.85 -4.99 -13.19
N LEU A 135 5.52 -4.58 -11.97
CA LEU A 135 4.26 -4.92 -11.32
C LEU A 135 3.27 -3.77 -11.58
N GLN A 136 2.03 -4.12 -11.92
CA GLN A 136 0.93 -3.16 -11.97
C GLN A 136 -0.28 -3.78 -11.32
N VAL A 137 -0.93 -3.05 -10.43
CA VAL A 137 -2.19 -3.44 -9.82
C VAL A 137 -3.25 -2.43 -10.28
N LYS A 138 -4.39 -2.92 -10.74
CA LYS A 138 -5.45 -2.09 -11.36
C LYS A 138 -5.92 -1.00 -10.42
N ASP A 139 -6.23 -1.40 -9.19
CA ASP A 139 -6.82 -0.48 -8.23
C ASP A 139 -5.76 0.51 -7.72
N VAL A 140 -4.47 0.18 -7.83
CA VAL A 140 -3.34 0.99 -7.38
C VAL A 140 -2.86 1.95 -8.46
N GLY A 141 -3.11 3.24 -8.28
CA GLY A 141 -2.66 4.27 -9.22
C GLY A 141 -3.14 4.04 -10.67
N ASN A 142 -4.26 3.32 -10.84
CA ASN A 142 -4.83 2.92 -12.12
C ASN A 142 -3.82 2.23 -13.06
N TRP A 143 -3.32 1.06 -12.67
CA TRP A 143 -2.24 0.35 -13.38
C TRP A 143 -0.92 1.12 -13.42
N LYS A 144 -0.57 1.87 -12.38
CA LYS A 144 0.75 2.53 -12.32
C LYS A 144 1.86 1.48 -12.33
N GLU A 145 2.88 1.68 -13.16
CA GLU A 145 4.04 0.78 -13.21
C GLU A 145 4.89 0.91 -11.95
N ILE A 146 5.09 -0.22 -11.28
CA ILE A 146 5.95 -0.38 -10.10
C ILE A 146 7.23 -1.07 -10.58
N PRO A 147 8.36 -0.34 -10.70
CA PRO A 147 9.64 -0.90 -11.12
C PRO A 147 10.28 -1.68 -9.97
N VAL A 148 9.98 -2.97 -9.89
CA VAL A 148 10.26 -3.81 -8.71
C VAL A 148 11.76 -3.86 -8.38
N SER A 149 12.61 -4.05 -9.40
CA SER A 149 14.06 -4.14 -9.20
C SER A 149 14.69 -2.82 -8.75
N ASP A 150 14.20 -1.69 -9.25
CA ASP A 150 14.73 -0.38 -8.88
C ASP A 150 14.35 -0.03 -7.43
N LEU A 151 13.15 -0.41 -7.00
CA LEU A 151 12.72 -0.28 -5.61
C LEU A 151 13.50 -1.21 -4.68
N ALA A 152 13.72 -2.46 -5.08
CA ALA A 152 14.51 -3.42 -4.32
C ALA A 152 15.99 -3.00 -4.20
N ALA A 153 16.57 -2.41 -5.24
CA ALA A 153 17.93 -1.89 -5.21
C ALA A 153 18.10 -0.77 -4.17
N LYS A 154 17.13 0.14 -4.07
CA LYS A 154 17.17 1.22 -3.08
C LYS A 154 17.06 0.73 -1.65
N MET A 155 16.29 -0.32 -1.40
CA MET A 155 16.26 -0.96 -0.09
C MET A 155 17.64 -1.53 0.26
N ALA A 156 18.27 -2.24 -0.67
CA ALA A 156 19.60 -2.80 -0.45
C ALA A 156 20.67 -1.73 -0.23
N GLU A 157 20.62 -0.62 -0.98
CA GLU A 157 21.50 0.54 -0.76
C GLU A 157 21.34 1.12 0.66
N ASP A 158 20.12 1.13 1.18
CA ASP A 158 19.84 1.63 2.52
C ASP A 158 20.26 0.64 3.62
N ASP A 159 20.01 -0.65 3.44
CA ASP A 159 20.52 -1.69 4.34
C ASP A 159 22.06 -1.63 4.44
N GLU A 160 22.74 -1.48 3.29
CA GLU A 160 24.20 -1.28 3.26
C GLU A 160 24.63 0.01 3.96
N CYS A 161 23.86 1.10 3.83
CA CYS A 161 24.11 2.33 4.56
C CYS A 161 24.04 2.12 6.08
N ARG A 162 22.98 1.45 6.56
CA ARG A 162 22.78 1.18 8.00
C ARG A 162 23.92 0.33 8.58
N ASP A 163 24.39 -0.65 7.81
CA ASP A 163 25.46 -1.56 8.22
C ASP A 163 26.85 -0.88 8.26
N HIS A 164 27.05 0.22 7.53
CA HIS A 164 28.39 0.82 7.34
C HIS A 164 28.57 2.26 7.82
N LEU A 165 27.53 3.09 7.87
CA LEU A 165 27.68 4.55 8.00
C LEU A 165 26.92 5.19 9.19
N GLY A 166 26.06 4.47 9.90
CA GLY A 166 25.29 5.02 11.03
C GLY A 166 24.13 5.94 10.63
N THR A 167 23.69 6.81 11.54
CA THR A 167 22.32 7.40 11.67
C THR A 167 21.83 8.39 10.59
N THR A 168 22.34 8.38 9.35
CA THR A 168 21.89 9.29 8.28
C THR A 168 21.42 8.57 7.02
N CYS A 169 20.94 7.34 7.17
CA CYS A 169 20.34 6.56 6.09
C CYS A 169 18.86 6.97 5.90
N ASP A 170 18.28 6.67 4.75
CA ASP A 170 16.88 7.00 4.50
C ASP A 170 16.01 5.97 5.22
N ASP A 171 15.11 6.37 6.12
CA ASP A 171 14.27 5.42 6.88
C ASP A 171 13.12 4.82 6.03
N GLY A 172 13.34 4.62 4.73
CA GLY A 172 12.36 4.14 3.78
C GLY A 172 11.14 5.06 3.67
N PRO A 173 9.96 4.50 3.32
CA PRO A 173 9.57 3.10 3.24
C PRO A 173 9.93 2.43 1.93
N TYR A 174 10.27 1.16 2.08
CA TYR A 174 10.58 0.30 0.95
C TYR A 174 9.34 -0.54 0.66
N VAL A 175 8.99 -0.61 -0.62
CA VAL A 175 7.78 -1.30 -1.08
C VAL A 175 8.13 -2.64 -1.67
N CYS A 176 9.34 -2.79 -2.20
CA CYS A 176 9.81 -4.01 -2.82
C CYS A 176 11.21 -4.35 -2.35
N MET A 177 11.53 -5.65 -2.34
CA MET A 177 12.83 -6.17 -1.93
C MET A 177 13.24 -7.39 -2.76
N TRP A 178 14.55 -7.64 -2.80
CA TRP A 178 15.07 -8.93 -3.25
C TRP A 178 14.95 -9.98 -2.16
N LEU A 179 14.76 -11.23 -2.57
CA LEU A 179 14.88 -12.36 -1.66
C LEU A 179 16.10 -13.20 -2.00
N GLY A 180 16.88 -13.50 -0.96
CA GLY A 180 18.13 -14.23 -1.06
C GLY A 180 19.35 -13.32 -0.90
N GLY A 181 20.49 -13.91 -0.57
CA GLY A 181 21.74 -13.17 -0.44
C GLY A 181 22.31 -12.73 -1.80
N PRO A 182 23.34 -11.85 -1.82
CA PRO A 182 23.97 -11.35 -3.05
C PRO A 182 24.41 -12.47 -4.00
N TYR A 183 24.86 -13.60 -3.44
CA TYR A 183 25.25 -14.78 -4.22
C TYR A 183 24.07 -15.39 -5.00
N GLU A 184 22.91 -15.54 -4.37
CA GLU A 184 21.72 -16.12 -5.02
C GLU A 184 21.19 -15.19 -6.11
N ARG A 185 21.24 -13.87 -5.87
CA ARG A 185 20.93 -12.83 -6.84
C ARG A 185 21.85 -12.89 -8.06
N GLU A 186 23.16 -12.82 -7.86
CA GLU A 186 24.10 -12.65 -8.98
C GLU A 186 24.45 -13.95 -9.70
N LYS A 187 24.55 -15.05 -8.95
CA LYS A 187 25.06 -16.34 -9.45
C LYS A 187 24.06 -17.47 -9.38
N GLY A 188 22.95 -17.29 -8.67
CA GLY A 188 21.89 -18.30 -8.61
C GLY A 188 21.20 -18.51 -9.95
N ARG A 189 20.44 -19.61 -10.06
CA ARG A 189 19.55 -19.88 -11.20
C ARG A 189 18.15 -19.27 -11.02
N THR A 190 17.89 -18.74 -9.85
CA THR A 190 16.58 -18.26 -9.42
C THR A 190 16.67 -16.81 -9.02
N ARG A 191 15.68 -16.02 -9.44
CA ARG A 191 15.51 -14.62 -9.05
C ARG A 191 14.20 -14.49 -8.31
N LYS A 192 14.20 -13.78 -7.19
CA LYS A 192 13.06 -13.67 -6.30
C LYS A 192 12.90 -12.24 -5.83
N TRP A 193 11.66 -11.77 -5.87
CA TRP A 193 11.28 -10.45 -5.41
C TRP A 193 10.03 -10.56 -4.54
N ARG A 194 9.89 -9.59 -3.63
CA ARG A 194 8.64 -9.32 -2.93
C ARG A 194 8.27 -7.87 -3.08
N CYS A 195 6.97 -7.59 -3.12
CA CYS A 195 6.44 -6.24 -3.01
C CYS A 195 5.22 -6.21 -2.09
N GLY A 196 5.17 -5.24 -1.20
CA GLY A 196 3.96 -4.88 -0.47
C GLY A 196 3.01 -4.12 -1.38
N VAL A 197 1.76 -4.57 -1.48
CA VAL A 197 0.69 -3.83 -2.14
C VAL A 197 -0.48 -3.64 -1.18
N PRO A 198 -1.18 -2.51 -1.28
CA PRO A 198 -2.39 -2.30 -0.52
C PRO A 198 -3.49 -3.28 -0.94
N LYS A 199 -4.33 -3.68 0.03
CA LYS A 199 -5.59 -4.36 -0.30
C LYS A 199 -6.51 -3.43 -1.08
N THR A 200 -7.39 -4.00 -1.90
CA THR A 200 -8.48 -3.25 -2.54
C THR A 200 -9.35 -2.62 -1.45
N GLY A 201 -9.36 -1.30 -1.38
CA GLY A 201 -10.11 -0.51 -0.39
C GLY A 201 -9.29 0.30 0.56
N MET A 202 -8.07 0.57 0.20
CA MET A 202 -7.19 1.31 1.08
C MET A 202 -6.77 2.58 0.37
N ASN A 203 -7.18 3.72 0.93
CA ASN A 203 -6.69 5.02 0.54
C ASN A 203 -5.28 5.17 1.09
N PHE A 204 -4.35 5.34 0.18
CA PHE A 204 -2.94 5.50 0.43
C PHE A 204 -2.55 6.71 -0.39
N PRO A 205 -2.45 7.92 0.19
CA PRO A 205 -2.21 9.15 -0.58
C PRO A 205 -1.17 9.00 -1.70
N GLY A 206 -1.60 8.95 -2.97
CA GLY A 206 -0.73 8.79 -4.14
C GLY A 206 -0.51 7.35 -4.65
N PHE A 207 -1.00 6.36 -3.92
CA PHE A 207 -1.03 4.92 -4.21
C PHE A 207 -2.37 4.27 -3.83
N ASP A 208 -3.45 5.05 -3.93
CA ASP A 208 -4.79 4.63 -3.56
C ASP A 208 -5.17 3.35 -4.28
N SER A 209 -5.74 2.40 -3.53
CA SER A 209 -6.29 1.15 -4.06
C SER A 209 -7.81 1.19 -3.98
N ASP A 210 -8.44 2.19 -4.58
CA ASP A 210 -9.88 2.39 -4.47
C ASP A 210 -10.66 1.22 -5.08
N GLY A 211 -11.50 0.58 -4.26
CA GLY A 211 -12.53 -0.31 -4.78
C GLY A 211 -13.74 0.46 -5.32
N PRO A 212 -14.68 -0.24 -5.97
CA PRO A 212 -15.86 0.38 -6.56
C PRO A 212 -16.74 1.07 -5.49
N THR A 213 -17.27 2.24 -5.84
CA THR A 213 -18.22 2.99 -5.00
C THR A 213 -19.67 2.73 -5.43
N ASN A 214 -20.62 2.91 -4.51
CA ASN A 214 -22.05 2.82 -4.78
C ASN A 214 -22.59 4.12 -5.42
N SER A 215 -23.90 4.18 -5.69
CA SER A 215 -24.55 5.34 -6.31
C SER A 215 -24.50 6.63 -5.48
N ARG A 216 -24.16 6.56 -4.19
CA ARG A 216 -23.96 7.73 -3.31
C ARG A 216 -22.49 8.16 -3.23
N GLY A 217 -21.59 7.47 -3.95
CA GLY A 217 -20.19 7.82 -4.07
C GLY A 217 -19.33 7.44 -2.86
N TYR A 218 -19.67 6.34 -2.18
CA TYR A 218 -18.82 5.70 -1.16
C TYR A 218 -18.75 4.19 -1.37
N ARG A 219 -17.70 3.54 -0.86
CA ARG A 219 -17.60 2.09 -0.86
C ARG A 219 -18.29 1.47 0.37
N PRO A 220 -19.28 0.58 0.18
CA PRO A 220 -19.87 -0.15 1.30
C PRO A 220 -18.92 -1.22 1.85
N GLY A 221 -19.14 -1.63 3.10
CA GLY A 221 -18.30 -2.60 3.80
C GLY A 221 -18.00 -2.14 5.23
N TRP A 222 -16.74 -2.32 5.65
CA TRP A 222 -16.27 -1.85 6.95
C TRP A 222 -15.86 -0.38 6.86
N CYS A 223 -16.73 0.51 7.31
CA CYS A 223 -16.47 1.94 7.42
C CYS A 223 -15.81 2.28 8.76
N GLY A 224 -15.18 3.44 8.84
CA GLY A 224 -14.57 3.97 10.05
C GLY A 224 -15.21 5.29 10.49
N VAL A 225 -15.23 5.55 11.79
CA VAL A 225 -15.47 6.87 12.36
C VAL A 225 -14.27 7.24 13.22
N HIS A 226 -13.73 8.43 12.97
CA HIS A 226 -12.70 9.05 13.77
C HIS A 226 -13.32 10.22 14.54
N VAL A 227 -13.07 10.28 15.83
CA VAL A 227 -13.57 11.33 16.72
C VAL A 227 -12.41 11.92 17.52
N THR A 228 -12.28 13.23 17.45
CA THR A 228 -11.48 14.00 18.39
C THR A 228 -12.38 14.50 19.51
N GLN A 229 -12.14 14.04 20.74
CA GLN A 229 -12.83 14.54 21.93
C GLN A 229 -11.91 15.51 22.67
N TYR A 230 -12.35 16.76 22.81
CA TYR A 230 -11.63 17.78 23.58
C TYR A 230 -12.07 17.74 25.04
N GLN A 231 -11.11 17.81 25.96
CA GLN A 231 -11.37 17.95 27.39
C GLN A 231 -12.18 19.20 27.67
N LYS A 232 -12.89 19.18 28.81
CA LYS A 232 -13.50 20.39 29.34
C LYS A 232 -12.39 21.38 29.68
N PRO A 233 -12.51 22.67 29.28
CA PRO A 233 -11.56 23.68 29.74
C PRO A 233 -11.62 23.77 31.26
N ASP A 234 -10.50 23.70 31.98
CA ASP A 234 -10.44 24.01 33.41
C ASP A 234 -10.38 25.54 33.61
N PRO A 235 -11.23 26.21 34.40
CA PRO A 235 -12.26 25.72 35.35
C PRO A 235 -13.70 25.73 34.83
N SER A 236 -13.91 25.68 33.50
CA SER A 236 -15.22 25.76 32.88
C SER A 236 -16.12 24.54 33.17
N LYS A 237 -17.42 24.80 33.33
CA LYS A 237 -18.48 23.79 33.40
C LYS A 237 -19.00 23.36 32.02
N ASP A 238 -18.36 23.83 30.95
CA ASP A 238 -18.78 23.52 29.59
C ASP A 238 -18.76 22.01 29.34
N GLN A 239 -19.68 21.56 28.49
CA GLN A 239 -19.74 20.17 28.08
C GLN A 239 -18.55 19.85 27.16
N TYR A 240 -18.23 18.56 27.03
CA TYR A 240 -17.26 18.10 26.04
C TYR A 240 -17.58 18.65 24.66
N THR A 241 -16.55 18.92 23.88
CA THR A 241 -16.71 19.17 22.44
C THR A 241 -16.13 18.02 21.66
N LEU A 242 -16.79 17.69 20.57
CA LEU A 242 -16.48 16.60 19.68
C LEU A 242 -16.28 17.15 18.27
N GLU A 243 -15.32 16.59 17.57
CA GLU A 243 -15.18 16.71 16.12
C GLU A 243 -15.11 15.30 15.55
N ALA A 244 -15.77 15.05 14.43
CA ALA A 244 -15.83 13.71 13.87
C ALA A 244 -15.76 13.73 12.35
N ARG A 245 -15.17 12.68 11.79
CA ARG A 245 -15.24 12.34 10.37
C ARG A 245 -15.57 10.86 10.21
N VAL A 246 -16.30 10.54 9.16
CA VAL A 246 -16.61 9.19 8.74
C VAL A 246 -15.85 8.90 7.46
N VAL A 247 -15.19 7.76 7.43
CA VAL A 247 -14.51 7.24 6.25
C VAL A 247 -15.20 5.98 5.74
N ASP A 248 -15.18 5.77 4.43
CA ASP A 248 -15.75 4.58 3.83
C ASP A 248 -14.82 3.36 3.90
N ALA A 249 -15.23 2.24 3.31
CA ALA A 249 -14.38 1.04 3.23
C ALA A 249 -13.24 1.19 2.19
N ASN A 250 -13.12 2.33 1.51
CA ASN A 250 -11.92 2.76 0.81
C ASN A 250 -11.02 3.64 1.72
N GLN A 251 -11.40 3.95 2.95
CA GLN A 251 -10.81 4.98 3.81
C GLN A 251 -10.95 6.42 3.29
N ASN A 252 -11.81 6.67 2.30
CA ASN A 252 -12.10 8.02 1.83
C ASN A 252 -13.01 8.74 2.82
N GLU A 253 -12.76 10.01 3.13
CA GLU A 253 -13.72 10.81 3.91
C GLU A 253 -15.05 10.93 3.14
N ILE A 254 -16.13 10.51 3.80
CA ILE A 254 -17.48 10.57 3.25
C ILE A 254 -18.41 11.48 4.04
N GLY A 255 -17.93 12.07 5.13
CA GLY A 255 -18.60 13.17 5.82
C GLY A 255 -17.91 13.56 7.10
N SER A 256 -18.20 14.77 7.58
CA SER A 256 -17.62 15.30 8.81
C SER A 256 -18.60 16.19 9.57
N SER A 257 -18.29 16.41 10.85
CA SER A 257 -19.04 17.33 11.70
C SER A 257 -18.86 18.79 11.30
N GLY A 258 -17.86 19.10 10.47
CA GLY A 258 -17.50 20.49 10.10
C GLY A 258 -16.86 21.25 11.26
N GLY A 259 -16.01 20.59 12.03
CA GLY A 259 -15.31 21.14 13.19
C GLY A 259 -15.92 20.78 14.54
N LYS A 260 -15.42 21.44 15.59
CA LYS A 260 -15.80 21.23 16.99
C LYS A 260 -17.23 21.65 17.26
N LYS A 261 -18.02 20.74 17.81
CA LYS A 261 -19.40 20.98 18.26
C LYS A 261 -19.59 20.36 19.64
N GLY A 262 -20.71 20.66 20.31
CA GLY A 262 -20.95 20.25 21.70
C GLY A 262 -20.94 18.74 21.96
N SER A 263 -21.44 18.33 23.12
CA SER A 263 -21.36 16.94 23.62
C SER A 263 -22.07 15.90 22.75
N LYS A 264 -22.98 16.34 21.89
CA LYS A 264 -23.72 15.51 20.94
C LYS A 264 -23.50 16.00 19.51
N LEU A 265 -23.03 15.10 18.66
CA LEU A 265 -22.93 15.30 17.22
C LEU A 265 -24.06 14.56 16.51
N VAL A 266 -24.67 15.26 15.56
CA VAL A 266 -25.51 14.67 14.52
C VAL A 266 -25.07 15.33 13.21
N PHE A 267 -24.57 14.54 12.27
CA PHE A 267 -24.10 15.07 10.99
C PHE A 267 -24.46 14.16 9.83
N ASN A 268 -24.61 14.77 8.66
CA ASN A 268 -24.86 14.08 7.41
C ASN A 268 -23.54 13.71 6.75
N SER A 269 -23.55 12.62 6.00
CA SER A 269 -22.44 12.14 5.19
C SER A 269 -22.99 11.59 3.87
N LYS A 270 -22.17 10.93 3.06
CA LYS A 270 -22.65 10.16 1.91
C LYS A 270 -23.47 8.93 2.33
N LEU A 271 -23.48 8.55 3.61
CA LEU A 271 -24.34 7.49 4.14
C LEU A 271 -25.83 7.85 3.99
N TRP A 272 -26.70 6.84 4.11
CA TRP A 272 -28.16 7.00 3.96
C TRP A 272 -28.83 7.73 5.13
N LEU A 273 -28.27 7.61 6.33
CA LEU A 273 -28.82 8.17 7.56
C LEU A 273 -27.76 9.05 8.25
N PRO A 274 -28.18 10.04 9.06
CA PRO A 274 -27.26 10.81 9.88
C PRO A 274 -26.49 9.91 10.86
N PHE A 275 -25.22 10.24 11.09
CA PHE A 275 -24.41 9.58 12.10
C PHE A 275 -24.51 10.36 13.42
N VAL A 276 -24.68 9.65 14.53
CA VAL A 276 -24.88 10.25 15.85
C VAL A 276 -23.77 9.82 16.80
N ILE A 277 -23.20 10.78 17.51
CA ILE A 277 -22.15 10.57 18.52
C ILE A 277 -22.55 11.34 19.77
N ASN A 278 -22.45 10.71 20.94
CA ASN A 278 -22.77 11.35 22.20
C ASN A 278 -21.68 11.08 23.23
N SER A 279 -21.19 12.14 23.84
CA SER A 279 -20.32 12.07 25.02
C SER A 279 -21.17 12.02 26.28
N ARG A 280 -20.64 11.36 27.31
CA ARG A 280 -21.26 11.29 28.63
C ARG A 280 -20.61 12.31 29.58
N ALA A 281 -20.73 12.10 30.89
CA ALA A 281 -20.50 13.14 31.87
C ALA A 281 -19.03 13.30 32.27
N VAL A 282 -18.23 12.22 32.24
CA VAL A 282 -16.85 12.21 32.75
C VAL A 282 -15.83 11.75 31.71
N ASP A 283 -14.55 12.09 31.92
CA ASP A 283 -13.47 11.79 30.96
C ASP A 283 -13.29 10.28 30.73
N ALA A 284 -13.52 9.48 31.76
CA ALA A 284 -13.44 8.02 31.68
C ALA A 284 -14.65 7.38 30.99
N ASP A 285 -15.71 8.14 30.72
CA ASP A 285 -16.88 7.58 30.05
C ASP A 285 -16.59 7.30 28.58
N PRO A 286 -17.19 6.22 28.03
CA PRO A 286 -17.11 5.97 26.61
C PRO A 286 -17.97 6.97 25.82
N LEU A 287 -17.65 7.14 24.53
CA LEU A 287 -18.56 7.77 23.57
C LEU A 287 -19.59 6.74 23.10
N ASP A 288 -20.84 7.16 23.01
CA ASP A 288 -21.92 6.37 22.40
C ASP A 288 -22.06 6.73 20.92
N PHE A 289 -22.16 5.72 20.08
CA PHE A 289 -22.32 5.85 18.63
C PHE A 289 -23.65 5.25 18.19
N GLU A 290 -24.28 5.86 17.19
CA GLU A 290 -25.51 5.34 16.57
C GLU A 290 -25.53 5.59 15.06
N TYR A 291 -25.78 4.52 14.32
CA TYR A 291 -26.00 4.53 12.87
C TYR A 291 -26.86 3.33 12.44
N ASP A 292 -27.83 3.55 11.55
CA ASP A 292 -28.72 2.49 11.03
C ASP A 292 -29.38 1.62 12.12
N ASN A 293 -29.84 2.25 13.21
CA ASN A 293 -30.39 1.59 14.41
C ASN A 293 -29.40 0.67 15.17
N VAL A 294 -28.13 0.62 14.77
CA VAL A 294 -27.06 -0.03 15.52
C VAL A 294 -26.48 0.97 16.51
N ARG A 295 -26.30 0.53 17.76
CA ARG A 295 -25.70 1.32 18.82
C ARG A 295 -24.51 0.57 19.41
N TRP A 296 -23.42 1.27 19.60
CA TRP A 296 -22.23 0.76 20.26
C TRP A 296 -21.54 1.90 21.02
N ASN A 297 -20.45 1.60 21.70
CA ASN A 297 -19.68 2.63 22.40
C ASN A 297 -18.17 2.42 22.22
N SER A 298 -17.38 3.41 22.61
CA SER A 298 -15.93 3.41 22.38
C SER A 298 -15.16 2.33 23.16
N ASN A 299 -15.79 1.56 24.04
CA ASN A 299 -15.17 0.41 24.69
C ASN A 299 -15.38 -0.90 23.90
N ASP A 300 -16.12 -0.87 22.78
CA ASP A 300 -16.39 -2.04 21.96
C ASP A 300 -15.23 -2.36 21.01
N SER A 301 -14.15 -2.91 21.56
CA SER A 301 -12.96 -3.29 20.82
C SER A 301 -13.12 -4.58 20.01
N LYS A 302 -14.16 -5.39 20.28
CA LYS A 302 -14.34 -6.71 19.65
C LYS A 302 -15.18 -6.64 18.40
N ASP A 303 -16.36 -6.05 18.50
CA ASP A 303 -17.35 -6.08 17.42
C ASP A 303 -17.26 -4.83 16.55
N HIS A 304 -16.78 -3.71 17.11
CA HIS A 304 -16.62 -2.42 16.42
C HIS A 304 -15.16 -1.95 16.36
N HIS A 305 -14.20 -2.80 16.77
CA HIS A 305 -12.76 -2.53 16.70
C HIS A 305 -12.37 -1.13 17.23
N CYS A 306 -13.04 -0.67 18.28
CA CYS A 306 -12.78 0.63 18.84
C CYS A 306 -11.38 0.71 19.49
N SER A 307 -10.67 1.80 19.19
CA SER A 307 -9.41 2.22 19.82
C SER A 307 -9.62 3.60 20.45
N VAL A 308 -9.22 3.75 21.70
CA VAL A 308 -9.35 5.00 22.47
C VAL A 308 -7.97 5.44 22.92
N GLY A 309 -7.52 6.57 22.41
CA GLY A 309 -6.28 7.20 22.83
C GLY A 309 -6.39 7.84 24.22
N ASN A 310 -5.23 8.09 24.81
CA ASN A 310 -5.15 8.92 26.01
C ASN A 310 -5.42 10.38 25.66
N TYR A 311 -5.73 11.18 26.69
CA TYR A 311 -5.74 12.61 26.55
C TYR A 311 -4.32 13.14 26.42
N ASP A 312 -4.04 13.79 25.30
CA ASP A 312 -2.82 14.50 25.02
C ASP A 312 -3.14 15.94 24.61
N HIS A 313 -2.49 16.90 25.25
CA HIS A 313 -2.72 18.33 25.05
C HIS A 313 -4.22 18.75 25.06
N GLY A 314 -5.01 18.15 25.96
CA GLY A 314 -6.42 18.49 26.13
C GLY A 314 -7.36 17.87 25.09
N LYS A 315 -6.92 16.89 24.31
CA LYS A 315 -7.78 16.12 23.40
C LYS A 315 -7.41 14.64 23.41
N ARG A 316 -8.35 13.76 23.07
CA ARG A 316 -8.06 12.35 22.77
C ARG A 316 -8.67 11.97 21.44
N GLU A 317 -8.03 11.03 20.77
CA GLU A 317 -8.49 10.48 19.49
C GLU A 317 -9.17 9.14 19.73
N ILE A 318 -10.28 8.91 19.04
CA ILE A 318 -11.09 7.69 19.16
C ILE A 318 -11.44 7.23 17.75
N ASP A 319 -11.11 5.99 17.45
CA ASP A 319 -11.38 5.36 16.16
C ASP A 319 -12.26 4.14 16.39
N CYS A 320 -13.37 4.02 15.67
CA CYS A 320 -14.23 2.84 15.70
C CYS A 320 -14.62 2.47 14.27
N GLY A 321 -14.87 1.19 14.05
CA GLY A 321 -15.41 0.66 12.81
C GLY A 321 -16.91 0.35 12.92
N PHE A 322 -17.58 0.31 11.78
CA PHE A 322 -18.97 -0.11 11.66
C PHE A 322 -19.27 -0.58 10.24
N THR A 323 -20.34 -1.36 10.07
CA THR A 323 -20.78 -1.76 8.72
C THR A 323 -21.61 -0.67 8.06
N CYS A 324 -21.19 -0.22 6.88
CA CYS A 324 -21.94 0.67 6.00
C CYS A 324 -22.41 -0.09 4.75
N LYS A 325 -23.68 0.08 4.39
CA LYS A 325 -24.34 -0.65 3.29
C LYS A 325 -24.47 0.21 2.04
#